data_AF-L0L275-F1
#
_entry.id   AF-L0L275-F1
#
_cell.length_a   1.000
_cell.length_b   1.000
_cell.length_c   1.000
_cell.angle_alpha   90.00
_cell.angle_beta   90.00
_cell.angle_gamma   90.00
#
_symmetry.space_group_name_H-M   'P 1'
#
loop_
_entity.id
_entity.type
_entity.pdbx_description
1 polymer ?
#
loop_
_entity_poly.entity_id
_entity_poly.type
_entity_poly.pdbx_seq_one_letter_code
_entity_poly.pdbx_strand_id
1 'polypeptide(L)'
;MKLSAGDVGFRPATEQDMQDIKCIASTYFLDTDGLEYSDCIVATLQNRIIGIACFKYTECPELHTIAVHPNYKGKGIGALLARELGLTLCKGQKCIYVRTTVPGFFEKVGFVALENNMKKELWADCAGCDRFNNCKQAVMRLELRREEYADNGNNQYL
;
A
#
# COMPACT_ATOMS: atom_id res chain seq x y z
N MET A 1 7.84 -22.81 -8.81
CA MET A 1 7.14 -22.99 -7.51
C MET A 1 5.78 -22.31 -7.57
N LYS A 2 4.69 -23.08 -7.69
CA LYS A 2 3.33 -22.55 -7.49
C LYS A 2 3.19 -22.31 -5.98
N LEU A 3 3.00 -21.06 -5.56
CA LEU A 3 2.57 -20.80 -4.19
C LEU A 3 1.10 -21.21 -4.12
N SER A 4 0.73 -22.02 -3.14
CA SER A 4 -0.68 -22.22 -2.84
C SER A 4 -1.18 -21.01 -2.05
N ALA A 5 -2.46 -20.66 -2.21
CA ALA A 5 -3.04 -19.47 -1.57
C ALA A 5 -3.08 -19.55 -0.02
N GLY A 6 -2.73 -20.69 0.58
CA GLY A 6 -2.70 -20.90 2.03
C GLY A 6 -1.33 -20.71 2.71
N ASP A 7 -0.25 -20.49 1.94
CA ASP A 7 1.10 -20.45 2.52
C ASP A 7 1.56 -19.05 2.97
N VAL A 8 0.86 -18.00 2.53
CA VAL A 8 1.23 -16.60 2.81
C VAL A 8 0.41 -16.08 3.99
N GLY A 9 1.09 -15.76 5.08
CA GLY A 9 0.48 -15.10 6.24
C GLY A 9 0.61 -13.58 6.17
N PHE A 10 -0.35 -12.86 6.74
CA PHE A 10 -0.33 -11.41 6.85
C PHE A 10 -0.46 -11.01 8.31
N ARG A 11 0.35 -10.03 8.75
CA ARG A 11 0.31 -9.55 10.13
C ARG A 11 0.83 -8.10 10.24
N PRO A 12 0.48 -7.38 11.31
CA PRO A 12 1.21 -6.17 11.68
C PRO A 12 2.71 -6.43 11.80
N ALA A 13 3.52 -5.46 11.39
CA ALA A 13 4.96 -5.52 11.56
C ALA A 13 5.35 -5.35 13.03
N THR A 14 6.51 -5.87 13.39
CA THR A 14 7.19 -5.62 14.65
C THR A 14 8.49 -4.86 14.40
N GLU A 15 9.12 -4.36 15.45
CA GLU A 15 10.41 -3.67 15.36
C GLU A 15 11.49 -4.51 14.64
N GLN A 16 11.49 -5.83 14.85
CA GLN A 16 12.44 -6.76 14.21
C GLN A 16 12.28 -6.83 12.69
N ASP A 17 11.12 -6.47 12.15
CA ASP A 17 10.85 -6.50 10.71
C ASP A 17 11.46 -5.30 9.97
N MET A 18 11.88 -4.24 10.68
CA MET A 18 12.23 -2.95 10.05
C MET A 18 13.39 -3.04 9.07
N GLN A 19 14.36 -3.91 9.32
CA GLN A 19 15.47 -4.11 8.39
C GLN A 19 14.98 -4.73 7.07
N ASP A 20 14.12 -5.75 7.15
CA ASP A 20 13.53 -6.41 5.98
C ASP A 20 12.59 -5.48 5.22
N ILE A 21 11.80 -4.66 5.93
CA ILE A 21 10.94 -3.64 5.35
C ILE A 21 11.76 -2.65 4.51
N LYS A 22 12.82 -2.09 5.09
CA LYS A 22 13.72 -1.16 4.38
C LYS A 22 14.41 -1.84 3.19
N CYS A 23 14.82 -3.11 3.34
CA CYS A 23 15.43 -3.88 2.26
C CYS A 23 14.47 -4.04 1.07
N ILE A 24 13.23 -4.47 1.31
CA ILE A 24 12.23 -4.63 0.25
C ILE A 24 11.85 -3.28 -0.38
N ALA A 25 11.69 -2.22 0.41
CA ALA A 25 11.37 -0.88 -0.08
C ALA A 25 12.48 -0.33 -1.00
N SER A 26 13.75 -0.49 -0.60
CA SER A 26 14.90 -0.01 -1.37
C SER A 26 15.06 -0.69 -2.73
N THR A 27 14.58 -1.93 -2.89
CA THR A 27 14.53 -2.64 -4.19
C THR A 27 13.74 -1.85 -5.25
N TYR A 28 12.82 -0.98 -4.81
CA TYR A 28 11.98 -0.15 -5.66
C TYR A 28 12.24 1.34 -5.49
N PHE A 29 13.30 1.72 -4.76
CA PHE A 29 13.62 3.11 -4.41
C PHE A 29 12.42 3.84 -3.77
N LEU A 30 11.64 3.11 -2.96
CA LEU A 30 10.52 3.70 -2.24
C LEU A 30 11.00 4.51 -1.05
N ASP A 31 10.29 5.59 -0.79
CA ASP A 31 10.51 6.41 0.39
C ASP A 31 10.19 5.61 1.67
N THR A 32 11.07 5.75 2.66
CA THR A 32 10.94 5.14 3.99
C THR A 32 11.20 6.15 5.10
N ASP A 33 11.29 7.44 4.76
CA ASP A 33 11.57 8.48 5.72
C ASP A 33 10.40 8.66 6.70
N GLY A 34 10.72 8.56 7.99
CA GLY A 34 9.72 8.62 9.06
C GLY A 34 8.79 7.40 9.10
N LEU A 35 9.17 6.29 8.46
CA LEU A 35 8.41 5.05 8.52
C LEU A 35 8.62 4.32 9.85
N GLU A 36 7.52 4.08 10.57
CA GLU A 36 7.50 3.30 11.81
C GLU A 36 6.92 1.90 11.58
N TYR A 37 7.37 0.90 12.34
CA TYR A 37 6.89 -0.48 12.18
C TYR A 37 5.38 -0.58 12.49
N SER A 38 4.86 0.23 13.41
CA SER A 38 3.44 0.22 13.80
C SER A 38 2.52 0.57 12.65
N ASP A 39 3.04 1.23 11.62
CA ASP A 39 2.28 1.69 10.46
C ASP A 39 2.34 0.69 9.30
N CYS A 40 2.93 -0.49 9.49
CA CYS A 40 3.16 -1.46 8.43
C CYS A 40 2.47 -2.80 8.67
N ILE A 41 1.96 -3.39 7.58
CA ILE A 41 1.56 -4.79 7.45
C ILE A 41 2.61 -5.52 6.60
N VAL A 42 2.97 -6.73 7.01
CA VAL A 42 3.93 -7.58 6.31
C VAL A 42 3.26 -8.84 5.79
N ALA A 43 3.61 -9.23 4.57
CA ALA A 43 3.30 -10.55 4.01
C ALA A 43 4.48 -11.48 4.31
N THR A 44 4.18 -12.66 4.83
CA THR A 44 5.18 -13.62 5.32
C THR A 44 5.00 -14.98 4.66
N LEU A 45 6.11 -15.65 4.38
CA LEU A 45 6.13 -17.02 3.88
C LEU A 45 7.31 -17.75 4.51
N GLN A 46 7.04 -18.85 5.23
CA GLN A 46 8.06 -19.66 5.91
C GLN A 46 9.03 -18.78 6.73
N ASN A 47 8.48 -17.89 7.56
CA ASN A 47 9.19 -16.93 8.42
C ASN A 47 10.01 -15.84 7.69
N ARG A 48 9.82 -15.65 6.38
CA ARG A 48 10.45 -14.56 5.63
C ARG A 48 9.44 -13.50 5.27
N ILE A 49 9.83 -12.23 5.35
CA ILE A 49 9.02 -11.14 4.80
C ILE A 49 9.17 -11.15 3.28
N ILE A 50 8.05 -11.24 2.58
CA ILE A 50 7.98 -11.28 1.12
C ILE A 50 7.21 -10.11 0.52
N GLY A 51 6.64 -9.24 1.36
CA GLY A 51 6.02 -8.00 0.94
C GLY A 51 5.63 -7.13 2.12
N ILE A 52 5.42 -5.86 1.83
CA ILE A 52 5.14 -4.80 2.81
C ILE A 52 4.05 -3.89 2.28
N ALA A 53 3.21 -3.38 3.17
CA ALA A 53 2.35 -2.24 2.92
C ALA A 53 2.31 -1.37 4.17
N CYS A 54 2.54 -0.07 4.02
CA CYS A 54 2.60 0.86 5.13
C CYS A 54 1.70 2.07 4.91
N PHE A 55 1.12 2.54 6.00
CA PHE A 55 0.13 3.60 6.04
C PHE A 55 0.74 4.89 6.61
N LYS A 56 0.19 6.05 6.24
CA LYS A 56 0.55 7.32 6.87
C LYS A 56 -0.70 8.03 7.37
N TYR A 57 -0.78 8.22 8.69
CA TYR A 57 -1.86 8.92 9.35
C TYR A 57 -1.65 10.44 9.22
N THR A 58 -2.19 11.02 8.15
CA THR A 58 -2.20 12.48 7.95
C THR A 58 -3.62 12.94 7.63
N GLU A 59 -3.83 14.25 7.47
CA GLU A 59 -5.09 14.82 6.93
C GLU A 59 -5.47 14.21 5.57
N CYS A 60 -4.49 13.69 4.84
CA CYS A 60 -4.64 12.88 3.63
C CYS A 60 -4.14 11.46 3.91
N PRO A 61 -4.98 10.55 4.43
CA PRO A 61 -4.53 9.23 4.86
C PRO A 61 -4.02 8.43 3.66
N GLU A 62 -2.79 7.92 3.74
CA GLU A 62 -2.05 7.45 2.56
C GLU A 62 -1.61 5.99 2.68
N LEU A 63 -1.89 5.18 1.66
CA LEU A 63 -1.13 3.95 1.41
C LEU A 63 0.25 4.37 0.87
N HIS A 64 1.17 4.62 1.79
CA HIS A 64 2.42 5.33 1.53
C HIS A 64 3.44 4.47 0.79
N THR A 65 3.65 3.25 1.28
CA THR A 65 4.65 2.33 0.73
C THR A 65 4.00 0.98 0.53
N ILE A 66 4.10 0.40 -0.67
CA ILE A 66 3.68 -0.98 -0.92
C ILE A 66 4.65 -1.66 -1.88
N ALA A 67 5.15 -2.82 -1.49
CA ALA A 67 6.11 -3.56 -2.28
C ALA A 67 6.00 -5.06 -2.04
N VAL A 68 6.28 -5.83 -3.09
CA VAL A 68 6.41 -7.30 -3.02
C VAL A 68 7.81 -7.64 -3.47
N HIS A 69 8.49 -8.51 -2.72
CA HIS A 69 9.80 -8.99 -3.09
C HIS A 69 9.79 -9.54 -4.53
N PRO A 70 10.77 -9.22 -5.40
CA PRO A 70 10.70 -9.50 -6.84
C PRO A 70 10.34 -10.94 -7.21
N ASN A 71 10.90 -11.93 -6.50
CA ASN A 71 10.65 -13.36 -6.70
C ASN A 71 9.20 -13.81 -6.43
N TYR A 72 8.38 -12.94 -5.83
CA TYR A 72 7.00 -13.22 -5.42
C TYR A 72 5.98 -12.34 -6.15
N LYS A 73 6.41 -11.49 -7.09
CA LYS A 73 5.52 -10.68 -7.92
C LYS A 73 4.61 -11.52 -8.81
N GLY A 74 3.48 -10.94 -9.21
CA GLY A 74 2.51 -11.57 -10.10
C GLY A 74 1.64 -12.64 -9.44
N LYS A 75 1.64 -12.73 -8.10
CA LYS A 75 0.92 -13.76 -7.33
C LYS A 75 -0.21 -13.21 -6.45
N GLY A 76 -0.70 -12.00 -6.72
CA GLY A 76 -1.79 -11.36 -5.96
C GLY A 76 -1.40 -10.78 -4.59
N ILE A 77 -0.19 -11.02 -4.08
CA ILE A 77 0.26 -10.59 -2.74
C ILE A 77 0.09 -9.09 -2.50
N GLY A 78 0.36 -8.24 -3.50
CA GLY A 78 0.20 -6.79 -3.36
C GLY A 78 -1.26 -6.38 -3.13
N ALA A 79 -2.21 -7.02 -3.80
CA ALA A 79 -3.63 -6.73 -3.60
C ALA A 79 -4.09 -7.18 -2.21
N LEU A 80 -3.65 -8.36 -1.76
CA LEU A 80 -3.91 -8.86 -0.42
C LEU A 80 -3.31 -7.95 0.66
N LEU A 81 -2.07 -7.46 0.48
CA LEU A 81 -1.45 -6.48 1.37
C LEU A 81 -2.27 -5.18 1.49
N ALA A 82 -2.73 -4.63 0.37
CA ALA A 82 -3.56 -3.42 0.38
C ALA A 82 -4.89 -3.65 1.11
N ARG A 83 -5.51 -4.82 0.91
CA ARG A 83 -6.72 -5.25 1.63
C ARG A 83 -6.46 -5.34 3.14
N GLU A 84 -5.44 -6.08 3.56
CA GLU A 84 -5.11 -6.26 4.97
C GLU A 84 -4.79 -4.94 5.66
N LEU A 85 -4.07 -4.03 5.00
CA LEU A 85 -3.84 -2.68 5.50
C LEU A 85 -5.14 -1.91 5.69
N GLY A 86 -6.09 -2.00 4.74
CA GLY A 86 -7.41 -1.40 4.86
C GLY A 86 -8.21 -1.90 6.06
N LEU A 87 -8.16 -3.21 6.32
CA LEU A 87 -8.83 -3.87 7.45
C LEU A 87 -8.25 -3.49 8.81
N THR A 88 -6.96 -3.20 8.86
CA THR A 88 -6.19 -3.08 10.10
C THR A 88 -5.89 -1.64 10.46
N LEU A 89 -5.17 -0.93 9.58
CA LEU A 89 -4.60 0.39 9.85
C LEU A 89 -5.54 1.53 9.44
N CYS A 90 -6.41 1.33 8.45
CA CYS A 90 -7.30 2.38 7.95
C CYS A 90 -8.62 2.52 8.72
N LYS A 91 -8.74 1.92 9.91
CA LYS A 91 -9.97 2.02 10.71
C LYS A 91 -10.32 3.47 11.01
N GLY A 92 -11.59 3.83 10.78
CA GLY A 92 -12.11 5.18 10.97
C GLY A 92 -11.90 6.14 9.80
N GLN A 93 -11.10 5.76 8.80
CA GLN A 93 -10.91 6.57 7.59
C GLN A 93 -12.09 6.38 6.63
N LYS A 94 -12.52 7.47 5.99
CA LYS A 94 -13.55 7.43 4.93
C LYS A 94 -12.97 7.03 3.58
N CYS A 95 -11.70 7.37 3.35
CA CYS A 95 -10.98 7.10 2.13
C CYS A 95 -9.47 7.11 2.40
N ILE A 96 -8.70 6.54 1.48
CA ILE A 96 -7.24 6.60 1.48
C ILE A 96 -6.72 6.98 0.09
N TYR A 97 -5.53 7.56 0.06
CA TYR A 97 -4.86 8.03 -1.14
C TYR A 97 -3.58 7.24 -1.42
N VAL A 98 -3.12 7.27 -2.67
CA VAL A 98 -1.82 6.74 -3.07
C VAL A 98 -1.20 7.56 -4.20
N ARG A 99 0.13 7.68 -4.16
CA ARG A 99 0.96 8.20 -5.25
C ARG A 99 1.64 7.03 -5.94
N THR A 100 1.47 6.88 -7.25
CA THR A 100 1.93 5.68 -7.96
C THR A 100 2.38 5.91 -9.39
N THR A 101 3.44 5.24 -9.81
CA THR A 101 3.83 5.13 -11.23
C THR A 101 3.22 3.90 -11.93
N VAL A 102 2.44 3.09 -11.20
CA VAL A 102 1.81 1.85 -11.67
C VAL A 102 0.29 1.86 -11.42
N PRO A 103 -0.46 2.83 -11.99
CA PRO A 103 -1.89 3.00 -11.69
C PRO A 103 -2.73 1.75 -11.96
N GLY A 104 -2.43 0.99 -13.02
CA GLY A 104 -3.16 -0.24 -13.36
C GLY A 104 -3.07 -1.37 -12.32
N PHE A 105 -2.13 -1.32 -11.36
CA PHE A 105 -2.17 -2.19 -10.18
C PHE A 105 -3.26 -1.73 -9.20
N PHE A 106 -3.31 -0.44 -8.90
CA PHE A 106 -4.22 0.15 -7.93
C PHE A 106 -5.67 0.19 -8.43
N GLU A 107 -5.89 0.36 -9.75
CA GLU A 107 -7.21 0.22 -10.37
C GLU A 107 -7.85 -1.15 -10.08
N LYS A 108 -7.04 -2.22 -10.13
CA LYS A 108 -7.51 -3.58 -9.81
C LYS A 108 -7.84 -3.78 -8.33
N VAL A 109 -7.25 -2.96 -7.45
CA VAL A 109 -7.55 -2.92 -6.01
C VAL A 109 -8.78 -2.05 -5.72
N GLY A 110 -9.30 -1.33 -6.72
CA GLY A 110 -10.49 -0.48 -6.59
C GLY A 110 -10.19 1.00 -6.39
N PHE A 111 -8.92 1.42 -6.46
CA PHE A 111 -8.58 2.84 -6.46
C PHE A 111 -9.02 3.50 -7.77
N VAL A 112 -9.54 4.71 -7.66
CA VAL A 112 -9.94 5.55 -8.79
C VAL A 112 -8.91 6.67 -8.96
N ALA A 113 -8.46 6.89 -10.20
CA ALA A 113 -7.56 7.99 -10.51
C ALA A 113 -8.24 9.34 -10.31
N LEU A 114 -7.49 10.29 -9.77
CA LEU A 114 -7.91 11.68 -9.57
C LEU A 114 -7.18 12.61 -10.55
N GLU A 115 -7.65 13.85 -10.66
CA GLU A 115 -6.94 14.86 -11.44
C GLU A 115 -5.55 15.11 -10.87
N ASN A 116 -4.54 15.19 -11.74
CA ASN A 116 -3.14 15.35 -11.35
C ASN A 116 -2.91 16.54 -10.39
N ASN A 117 -3.67 17.63 -10.57
CA ASN A 117 -3.58 18.83 -9.75
C ASN A 117 -3.97 18.61 -8.29
N MET A 118 -4.79 17.61 -7.97
CA MET A 118 -5.16 17.29 -6.58
C MET A 118 -3.94 16.98 -5.70
N LYS A 119 -2.82 16.55 -6.29
CA LYS A 119 -1.57 16.36 -5.54
C LYS A 119 -1.13 17.61 -4.76
N LYS A 120 -1.37 18.81 -5.29
CA LYS A 120 -0.99 20.08 -4.63
C LYS A 120 -1.83 20.40 -3.41
N GLU A 121 -3.05 19.88 -3.35
CA GLU A 121 -3.94 20.03 -2.20
C GLU A 121 -3.68 18.95 -1.15
N LEU A 122 -3.34 17.74 -1.61
CA LEU A 122 -3.15 16.58 -0.74
C LEU A 122 -1.76 16.52 -0.08
N TRP A 123 -0.72 16.97 -0.77
CA TRP A 123 0.66 16.88 -0.27
C TRP A 123 1.44 18.19 -0.40
N ALA A 124 1.99 18.64 0.73
CA ALA A 124 2.76 19.89 0.81
C ALA A 124 4.03 19.86 -0.07
N ASP A 125 4.67 18.70 -0.19
CA ASP A 125 5.84 18.51 -1.07
C ASP A 125 5.50 18.73 -2.55
N CYS A 126 4.26 18.41 -2.97
CA CYS A 126 3.78 18.60 -4.32
C CYS A 126 3.36 20.05 -4.60
N ALA A 127 2.85 20.77 -3.59
CA ALA A 127 2.43 22.16 -3.72
C ALA A 127 3.58 23.07 -4.19
N GLY A 128 4.79 22.86 -3.68
CA GLY A 128 6.01 23.60 -4.02
C GLY A 128 6.96 22.90 -5.00
N CYS A 129 6.55 21.81 -5.65
CA CYS A 129 7.47 21.00 -6.45
C CYS A 129 7.76 21.63 -7.84
N ASP A 130 9.01 22.07 -8.06
CA ASP A 130 9.46 22.58 -9.37
C ASP A 130 9.39 21.54 -10.50
N ARG A 131 9.34 20.25 -10.14
CA ARG A 131 9.24 19.13 -11.09
C ARG A 131 7.81 18.62 -11.29
N PHE A 132 6.81 19.31 -10.73
CA PHE A 132 5.41 18.85 -10.74
C PHE A 132 4.89 18.50 -12.15
N ASN A 133 5.18 19.35 -13.13
CA ASN A 133 4.75 19.15 -14.52
C ASN A 133 5.39 17.92 -15.19
N ASN A 134 6.52 17.44 -14.66
CA ASN A 134 7.22 16.25 -15.16
C ASN A 134 6.96 15.01 -14.29
N CYS A 135 6.22 15.15 -13.18
CA CYS A 135 5.91 14.07 -12.26
C CYS A 135 5.10 12.97 -12.97
N LYS A 136 5.61 11.73 -12.91
CA LYS A 136 4.95 10.56 -13.52
C LYS A 136 4.04 9.80 -12.57
N GLN A 137 3.96 10.22 -11.29
CA GLN A 137 3.07 9.60 -10.33
C GLN A 137 1.64 10.08 -10.57
N ALA A 138 0.71 9.14 -10.74
CA ALA A 138 -0.71 9.37 -10.60
C ALA A 138 -1.07 9.55 -9.11
N VAL A 139 -2.14 10.30 -8.86
CA VAL A 139 -2.84 10.35 -7.58
C VAL A 139 -4.12 9.53 -7.72
N MET A 140 -4.37 8.65 -6.75
CA MET A 140 -5.57 7.82 -6.75
C MET A 140 -6.18 7.76 -5.36
N ARG A 141 -7.50 7.51 -5.30
CA ARG A 141 -8.28 7.42 -4.06
C ARG A 141 -9.07 6.13 -4.02
N LEU A 142 -9.11 5.50 -2.85
CA LEU A 142 -10.01 4.40 -2.52
C LEU A 142 -11.00 4.87 -1.46
N GLU A 143 -12.30 4.73 -1.72
CA GLU A 143 -13.33 4.94 -0.71
C GLU A 143 -13.38 3.71 0.20
N LEU A 144 -13.39 3.93 1.51
CA LEU A 144 -13.52 2.88 2.50
C LEU A 144 -14.97 2.89 3.00
N ARG A 145 -15.78 1.94 2.53
CA ARG A 145 -17.17 1.82 3.01
C ARG A 145 -17.18 1.22 4.41
N ARG A 146 -18.02 1.76 5.30
CA ARG A 146 -18.13 1.31 6.71
C ARG A 146 -18.50 -0.17 6.88
N GLU A 147 -19.00 -0.84 5.83
CA GLU A 147 -19.54 -2.21 5.90
C GLU A 147 -18.80 -3.23 5.02
N GLU A 148 -17.95 -2.83 4.07
CA GLU A 148 -17.34 -3.78 3.10
C GLU A 148 -16.15 -4.59 3.64
N TYR A 149 -15.67 -4.23 4.81
CA TYR A 149 -14.50 -4.83 5.46
C TYR A 149 -14.85 -5.79 6.61
N ALA A 150 -16.12 -5.79 7.02
CA ALA A 150 -16.65 -6.77 7.94
C ALA A 150 -17.32 -7.86 7.12
N ASP A 151 -16.63 -8.99 6.99
CA ASP A 151 -17.19 -10.26 6.50
C ASP A 151 -17.67 -10.28 5.04
N ASN A 152 -16.79 -10.70 4.13
CA ASN A 152 -17.22 -11.32 2.88
C ASN A 152 -16.16 -12.33 2.41
N GLY A 153 -16.35 -13.59 2.80
CA GLY A 153 -15.66 -14.76 2.25
C GLY A 153 -16.04 -15.07 0.79
N ASN A 154 -16.16 -14.05 -0.06
CA ASN A 154 -16.44 -14.21 -1.49
C ASN A 154 -15.40 -13.45 -2.31
N ASN A 155 -14.56 -14.22 -2.98
CA ASN A 155 -13.58 -13.81 -3.95
C ASN A 155 -14.29 -13.30 -5.21
N GLN A 156 -14.79 -12.08 -5.18
CA GLN A 156 -15.09 -11.32 -6.39
C GLN A 156 -14.96 -9.83 -6.09
N TYR A 157 -13.82 -9.30 -6.51
CA TYR A 157 -13.28 -7.97 -6.18
C TYR A 157 -12.83 -7.79 -4.72
N LEU A 158 -12.31 -8.87 -4.14
CA LEU A 158 -11.26 -8.94 -3.10
C LEU A 158 -10.53 -10.28 -3.27
#